data_AF-A0A3S3LRM7-F1
#
_entry.id   AF-A0A3S3LRM7-F1
#
_cell.length_a   1.000
_cell.length_b   1.000
_cell.length_c   1.000
_cell.angle_alpha   90.00
_cell.angle_beta   90.00
_cell.angle_gamma   90.00
#
_symmetry.space_group_name_H-M   'P 1'
#
loop_
_entity.id
_entity.type
_entity.pdbx_description
1 polymer ?
#
loop_
_entity_poly.entity_id
_entity_poly.type
_entity_poly.pdbx_seq_one_letter_code
_entity_poly.pdbx_strand_id
1 'polypeptide(L)'
;MRKNVGFDRQLSFEAKETLAEMVCDDHPNWWRDLLSLWAPSGHEGGLRLAIRNGYMNFYSCGQSVARIAFDRKGTPKLYVHRKYVSGSHDGGQDYVKLLAGQGCDRQGEICAWGGASMLRSWIANSVKHRGPEKCDVEKAVARMPTVIDLEMGLPASKGQKTPLRMDMVALERTGDCIQLIFWEAKMISDGRLRSRTTPKVFEQVDAYERFLGDDRNRQRVIEAYRRTCKLLRNFNVVAQQIAQVPPIDELILEAARDDARLDAAPTPRLLIFDNGTKRDEKAWQGHLLRLSERMPVTVVPPRSQVELALERGHAHGPPSRKGDWRRNSSSWLVGSSGV
;
A
#
# COMPACT_ATOMS: atom_id res chain seq x y z
N MET A 1 16.94 26.16 -16.66
CA MET A 1 15.87 25.32 -17.24
C MET A 1 15.14 24.62 -16.10
N ARG A 2 13.93 25.07 -15.72
CA ARG A 2 13.13 24.38 -14.69
C ARG A 2 12.71 23.02 -15.28
N LYS A 3 13.14 21.90 -14.67
CA LYS A 3 12.59 20.58 -15.02
C LYS A 3 11.06 20.69 -14.91
N ASN A 4 10.34 20.38 -15.98
CA ASN A 4 8.90 20.15 -15.90
C ASN A 4 8.69 19.14 -14.78
N VAL A 5 8.02 19.56 -13.70
CA VAL A 5 7.66 18.67 -12.58
C VAL A 5 6.48 17.84 -13.07
N GLY A 6 6.76 16.91 -13.98
CA GLY A 6 5.79 15.98 -14.54
C GLY A 6 5.42 14.89 -13.55
N PHE A 7 4.28 14.24 -13.78
CA PHE A 7 3.92 12.99 -13.11
C PHE A 7 4.83 11.87 -13.65
N ASP A 8 5.75 11.37 -12.82
CA ASP A 8 6.72 10.36 -13.23
C ASP A 8 6.87 9.22 -12.20
N ARG A 9 7.04 8.01 -12.72
CA ARG A 9 7.03 6.75 -11.96
C ARG A 9 8.15 5.82 -12.42
N GLN A 10 9.34 6.39 -12.59
CA GLN A 10 10.52 5.67 -13.04
C GLN A 10 11.69 5.79 -12.07
N LEU A 11 12.64 4.87 -12.23
CA LEU A 11 14.00 4.95 -11.68
C LEU A 11 14.97 5.17 -12.84
N SER A 12 16.11 5.82 -12.57
CA SER A 12 17.16 5.96 -13.59
C SER A 12 17.74 4.59 -13.96
N PHE A 13 18.48 4.52 -15.07
CA PHE A 13 19.17 3.30 -15.47
C PHE A 13 20.17 2.87 -14.39
N GLU A 14 21.02 3.80 -13.95
CA GLU A 14 22.07 3.59 -12.95
C GLU A 14 21.49 3.11 -11.60
N ALA A 15 20.34 3.66 -11.20
CA ALA A 15 19.65 3.23 -10.00
C ALA A 15 19.19 1.77 -10.08
N LYS A 16 18.69 1.33 -11.24
CA LYS A 16 18.25 -0.06 -11.45
C LYS A 16 19.44 -1.02 -11.45
N GLU A 17 20.53 -0.66 -12.13
CA GLU A 17 21.76 -1.46 -12.16
C GLU A 17 22.32 -1.64 -10.73
N THR A 18 22.45 -0.54 -9.97
CA THR A 18 22.98 -0.60 -8.60
C THR A 18 22.10 -1.47 -7.69
N LEU A 19 20.77 -1.42 -7.82
CA LEU A 19 19.88 -2.30 -7.05
C LEU A 19 20.00 -3.76 -7.47
N ALA A 20 20.26 -4.06 -8.74
CA ALA A 20 20.50 -5.42 -9.21
C ALA A 20 21.82 -5.97 -8.64
N GLU A 21 22.88 -5.16 -8.64
CA GLU A 21 24.16 -5.51 -8.01
C GLU A 21 24.00 -5.80 -6.51
N MET A 22 23.26 -4.95 -5.78
CA MET A 22 22.99 -5.16 -4.34
C MET A 22 22.24 -6.47 -4.04
N VAL A 23 21.49 -7.01 -5.00
CA VAL A 23 20.84 -8.31 -4.84
C VAL A 23 21.87 -9.44 -4.96
N CYS A 24 22.81 -9.32 -5.89
CA CYS A 24 23.87 -10.31 -6.08
C CYS A 24 24.99 -10.23 -5.03
N ASP A 25 25.03 -9.14 -4.25
CA ASP A 25 26.00 -8.98 -3.16
C ASP A 25 25.67 -9.91 -1.98
N ASP A 26 26.64 -10.76 -1.61
CA ASP A 26 26.56 -11.67 -0.47
C ASP A 26 26.69 -10.93 0.87
N HIS A 27 27.13 -9.67 0.87
CA HIS A 27 27.17 -8.87 2.09
C HIS A 27 25.74 -8.48 2.54
N PRO A 28 25.45 -8.55 3.86
CA PRO A 28 24.16 -8.13 4.39
C PRO A 28 23.82 -6.69 3.99
N ASN A 29 22.68 -6.52 3.33
CA ASN A 29 22.19 -5.21 2.94
C ASN A 29 20.67 -5.10 3.09
N TRP A 30 20.20 -3.89 3.34
CA TRP A 30 18.79 -3.63 3.59
C TRP A 30 17.89 -3.85 2.37
N TRP A 31 18.42 -3.89 1.15
CA TRP A 31 17.59 -4.01 -0.06
C TRP A 31 17.01 -5.41 -0.20
N ARG A 32 17.83 -6.44 0.00
CA ARG A 32 17.37 -7.84 0.03
C ARG A 32 16.30 -8.06 1.10
N ASP A 33 16.48 -7.46 2.28
CA ASP A 33 15.52 -7.58 3.38
C ASP A 33 14.22 -6.78 3.15
N LEU A 34 14.27 -5.64 2.47
CA LEU A 34 13.06 -4.93 2.06
C LEU A 34 12.25 -5.74 1.03
N LEU A 35 12.93 -6.36 0.06
CA LEU A 35 12.28 -7.23 -0.92
C LEU A 35 11.70 -8.48 -0.26
N SER A 36 12.41 -9.11 0.69
CA SER A 36 11.91 -10.31 1.37
C SER A 36 10.68 -10.06 2.26
N LEU A 37 10.47 -8.80 2.68
CA LEU A 37 9.28 -8.38 3.43
C LEU A 37 8.22 -7.69 2.57
N TRP A 38 8.43 -7.59 1.26
CA TRP A 38 7.44 -7.03 0.35
C TRP A 38 6.27 -8.00 0.20
N ALA A 39 5.04 -7.50 0.41
CA ALA A 39 3.82 -8.19 0.02
C ALA A 39 3.16 -7.41 -1.13
N PRO A 40 3.12 -7.98 -2.35
CA PRO A 40 2.26 -7.46 -3.40
C PRO A 40 0.80 -7.37 -2.97
N SER A 41 0.04 -6.49 -3.61
CA SER A 41 -1.40 -6.37 -3.40
C SER A 41 -2.08 -7.74 -3.59
N GLY A 42 -3.18 -7.99 -2.88
CA GLY A 42 -3.80 -9.33 -2.81
C GLY A 42 -3.24 -10.24 -1.72
N HIS A 43 -2.25 -9.79 -0.96
CA HIS A 43 -1.65 -10.55 0.15
C HIS A 43 -1.53 -9.69 1.42
N GLU A 44 -1.67 -10.29 2.59
CA GLU A 44 -1.54 -9.63 3.90
C GLU A 44 -0.10 -9.65 4.45
N GLY A 45 0.15 -8.88 5.52
CA GLY A 45 1.27 -9.13 6.44
C GLY A 45 2.65 -8.60 6.05
N GLY A 46 2.81 -7.93 4.90
CA GLY A 46 4.09 -7.37 4.46
C GLY A 46 4.11 -5.85 4.29
N LEU A 47 5.18 -5.37 3.65
CA LEU A 47 5.32 -3.98 3.22
C LEU A 47 4.66 -3.77 1.86
N ARG A 48 4.19 -2.54 1.58
CA ARG A 48 3.73 -2.12 0.24
C ARG A 48 4.75 -1.25 -0.42
N LEU A 49 5.07 -1.53 -1.68
CA LEU A 49 6.03 -0.76 -2.47
C LEU A 49 5.31 0.30 -3.31
N ALA A 50 5.77 1.55 -3.22
CA ALA A 50 5.39 2.63 -4.13
C ALA A 50 6.64 3.20 -4.81
N ILE A 51 6.55 3.50 -6.11
CA ILE A 51 7.63 4.07 -6.91
C ILE A 51 7.19 5.44 -7.38
N ARG A 52 7.97 6.50 -7.11
CA ARG A 52 7.59 7.88 -7.45
C ARG A 52 8.82 8.71 -7.79
N ASN A 53 8.82 9.44 -8.90
CA ASN A 53 9.81 10.49 -9.22
C ASN A 53 11.27 10.13 -8.87
N GLY A 54 11.74 8.94 -9.27
CA GLY A 54 13.12 8.50 -9.01
C GLY A 54 13.39 8.04 -7.58
N TYR A 55 12.39 7.76 -6.75
CA TYR A 55 12.54 7.16 -5.43
C TYR A 55 11.52 6.03 -5.22
N MET A 56 11.79 5.17 -4.24
CA MET A 56 10.90 4.11 -3.80
C MET A 56 10.53 4.31 -2.34
N ASN A 57 9.38 3.79 -1.94
CA ASN A 57 8.95 3.83 -0.55
C ASN A 57 8.21 2.56 -0.17
N PHE A 58 8.55 2.02 1.00
CA PHE A 58 7.92 0.87 1.59
C PHE A 58 7.03 1.30 2.75
N TYR A 59 5.77 0.90 2.67
CA TYR A 59 4.74 1.28 3.62
C TYR A 59 4.27 0.10 4.47
N SER A 60 3.84 0.38 5.69
CA SER A 60 3.05 -0.54 6.50
C SER A 60 1.85 0.20 7.08
N CYS A 61 0.64 -0.13 6.60
CA CYS A 61 -0.61 0.56 6.96
C CYS A 61 -0.50 2.10 6.83
N GLY A 62 -0.01 2.57 5.69
CA GLY A 62 0.18 4.00 5.39
C GLY A 62 1.39 4.67 6.07
N GLN A 63 2.14 3.96 6.92
CA GLN A 63 3.38 4.48 7.50
C GLN A 63 4.56 4.23 6.56
N SER A 64 5.27 5.28 6.17
CA SER A 64 6.49 5.23 5.35
C SER A 64 7.65 4.64 6.15
N VAL A 65 7.75 3.32 6.21
CA VAL A 65 8.78 2.60 7.00
C VAL A 65 10.16 2.85 6.41
N ALA A 66 10.32 2.73 5.09
CA ALA A 66 11.62 2.81 4.44
C ALA A 66 11.51 3.51 3.08
N ARG A 67 12.09 4.69 2.96
CA ARG A 67 12.17 5.42 1.69
C ARG A 67 13.56 5.26 1.10
N ILE A 68 13.66 4.84 -0.16
CA ILE A 68 14.93 4.73 -0.88
C ILE A 68 14.99 5.84 -1.91
N ALA A 69 16.00 6.69 -1.81
CA ALA A 69 16.29 7.69 -2.84
C ALA A 69 17.71 7.50 -3.37
N PHE A 70 17.95 8.04 -4.56
CA PHE A 70 19.21 7.84 -5.28
C PHE A 70 19.87 9.19 -5.50
N ASP A 71 21.21 9.22 -5.45
CA ASP A 71 21.94 10.39 -5.92
C ASP A 71 22.14 10.36 -7.45
N ARG A 72 22.92 11.32 -7.95
CA ARG A 72 23.16 11.49 -9.39
C ARG A 72 23.88 10.30 -10.04
N LYS A 73 24.58 9.47 -9.26
CA LYS A 73 25.28 8.28 -9.75
C LYS A 73 24.42 7.02 -9.66
N GLY A 74 23.16 7.13 -9.21
CA GLY A 74 22.31 5.98 -8.95
C GLY A 74 22.61 5.28 -7.63
N THR A 75 23.46 5.84 -6.75
CA THR A 75 23.75 5.21 -5.46
C THR A 75 22.55 5.31 -4.52
N PRO A 76 22.00 4.18 -4.03
CA PRO A 76 20.83 4.18 -3.17
C PRO A 76 21.16 4.60 -1.74
N LYS A 77 20.21 5.33 -1.14
CA LYS A 77 20.22 5.77 0.25
C LYS A 77 18.88 5.42 0.87
N LEU A 78 18.91 4.65 1.94
CA LEU A 78 17.75 4.33 2.75
C LEU A 78 17.51 5.46 3.75
N TYR A 79 16.29 5.96 3.79
CA TYR A 79 15.80 6.96 4.72
C TYR A 79 14.74 6.32 5.60
N VAL A 80 14.99 6.34 6.91
CA VAL A 80 14.09 5.79 7.92
C VAL A 80 13.79 6.88 8.94
N HIS A 81 12.56 6.99 9.40
CA HIS A 81 12.21 8.02 10.38
C HIS A 81 12.81 7.68 11.75
N ARG A 82 13.42 8.66 12.45
CA ARG A 82 14.12 8.45 13.73
C ARG A 82 13.25 7.78 14.79
N LYS A 83 11.95 8.10 14.81
CA LYS A 83 10.95 7.48 15.70
C LYS A 83 10.79 5.97 15.53
N TYR A 84 10.98 5.45 14.32
CA TYR A 84 10.91 4.01 14.07
C TYR A 84 12.20 3.30 14.51
N VAL A 85 13.34 4.00 14.48
CA VAL A 85 14.62 3.49 14.97
C VAL A 85 14.63 3.41 16.49
N SER A 86 14.34 4.53 17.15
CA SER A 86 14.39 4.63 18.62
C SER A 86 13.18 4.01 19.32
N GLY A 87 12.07 3.81 18.60
CA GLY A 87 10.81 3.44 19.20
C GLY A 87 10.22 4.56 20.06
N SER A 88 10.67 5.81 19.90
CA SER A 88 10.13 6.98 20.59
C SER A 88 8.70 7.31 20.14
N HIS A 89 7.95 8.00 20.99
CA HIS A 89 6.61 8.50 20.68
C HIS A 89 6.69 9.89 20.01
N ASP A 90 7.65 10.70 20.45
CA ASP A 90 7.92 12.03 19.92
C ASP A 90 8.91 11.94 18.77
N GLY A 91 8.34 11.66 17.60
CA GLY A 91 9.07 11.63 16.36
C GLY A 91 8.85 12.89 15.58
N GLY A 92 9.65 13.94 15.83
CA GLY A 92 9.82 15.03 14.87
C GLY A 92 10.15 14.49 13.47
N GLN A 93 10.04 15.29 12.41
CA GLN A 93 10.13 14.84 11.00
C GLN A 93 11.54 14.41 10.53
N ASP A 94 12.39 13.94 11.45
CA ASP A 94 13.78 13.62 11.22
C ASP A 94 13.97 12.21 10.67
N TYR A 95 14.85 12.11 9.69
CA TYR A 95 15.22 10.85 9.05
C TYR A 95 16.68 10.50 9.31
N VAL A 96 16.96 9.23 9.56
CA VAL A 96 18.30 8.65 9.44
C VAL A 96 18.52 8.24 7.99
N LYS A 97 19.69 8.58 7.45
CA LYS A 97 20.12 8.20 6.11
C LYS A 97 21.19 7.12 6.21
N LEU A 98 20.99 6.01 5.53
CA LEU A 98 21.83 4.82 5.56
C LEU A 98 22.29 4.45 4.14
N LEU A 99 23.57 4.10 4.00
CA LEU A 99 24.13 3.51 2.78
C LEU A 99 23.85 2.00 2.73
N ALA A 100 24.22 1.34 1.63
CA ALA A 100 24.22 -0.12 1.56
C ALA A 100 25.02 -0.72 2.74
N GLY A 101 24.48 -1.77 3.36
CA GLY A 101 25.10 -2.43 4.50
C GLY A 101 25.10 -1.66 5.83
N GLN A 102 24.55 -0.45 5.87
CA GLN A 102 24.40 0.32 7.12
C GLN A 102 23.03 0.10 7.77
N GLY A 103 23.04 -0.03 9.09
CA GLY A 103 21.90 -0.03 9.99
C GLY A 103 21.94 1.15 10.95
N CYS A 104 20.97 1.20 11.86
CA CYS A 104 20.91 2.19 12.92
C CYS A 104 20.37 1.57 14.20
N ASP A 105 21.08 1.76 15.31
CA ASP A 105 20.64 1.27 16.63
C ASP A 105 19.59 2.18 17.27
N ARG A 106 19.07 1.79 18.45
CA ARG A 106 17.99 2.54 19.11
C ARG A 106 18.40 3.94 19.58
N GLN A 107 19.70 4.19 19.73
CA GLN A 107 20.26 5.48 20.11
C GLN A 107 20.36 6.42 18.89
N GLY A 108 20.21 5.88 17.68
CA GLY A 108 20.29 6.63 16.44
C GLY A 108 21.71 6.66 15.86
N GLU A 109 22.60 5.80 16.36
CA GLU A 109 23.97 5.67 15.89
C GLU A 109 24.04 4.70 14.71
N ILE A 110 24.86 5.04 13.72
CA ILE A 110 25.04 4.21 12.53
C ILE A 110 25.86 2.97 12.90
N CYS A 111 25.34 1.80 12.55
CA CYS A 111 25.98 0.51 12.79
C CYS A 111 25.96 -0.35 11.51
N ALA A 112 26.51 -1.57 11.60
CA ALA A 112 26.36 -2.55 10.53
C ALA A 112 24.88 -2.98 10.38
N TRP A 113 24.47 -3.32 9.16
CA TRP A 113 23.10 -3.78 8.90
C TRP A 113 22.77 -5.03 9.73
N GLY A 114 21.74 -4.93 10.57
CA GLY A 114 21.33 -6.00 11.50
C GLY A 114 20.42 -7.06 10.89
N GLY A 115 20.24 -7.08 9.57
CA GLY A 115 19.36 -8.01 8.88
C GLY A 115 17.87 -7.69 9.03
N ALA A 116 17.03 -8.62 8.56
CA ALA A 116 15.56 -8.47 8.56
C ALA A 116 14.95 -8.23 9.95
N SER A 117 15.61 -8.66 11.04
CA SER A 117 15.14 -8.41 12.41
C SER A 117 15.11 -6.93 12.76
N MET A 118 16.10 -6.16 12.28
CA MET A 118 16.15 -4.70 12.44
C MET A 118 14.97 -4.04 11.72
N LEU A 119 14.72 -4.44 10.47
CA LEU A 119 13.58 -3.95 9.70
C LEU A 119 12.23 -4.30 10.36
N ARG A 120 12.07 -5.53 10.86
CA ARG A 120 10.87 -5.94 11.62
C ARG A 120 10.67 -5.09 12.88
N SER A 121 11.74 -4.73 13.58
CA SER A 121 11.66 -3.81 14.72
C SER A 121 11.16 -2.43 14.30
N TRP A 122 11.62 -1.89 13.17
CA TRP A 122 11.14 -0.60 12.67
C TRP A 122 9.66 -0.66 12.23
N ILE A 123 9.24 -1.76 11.60
CA ILE A 123 7.84 -2.02 11.27
C ILE A 123 7.00 -2.08 12.55
N ALA A 124 7.43 -2.81 13.58
CA ALA A 124 6.73 -2.89 14.85
C ALA A 124 6.59 -1.51 15.51
N ASN A 125 7.66 -0.71 15.49
CA ASN A 125 7.64 0.66 16.02
C ASN A 125 6.71 1.60 15.22
N SER A 126 6.41 1.30 13.95
CA SER A 126 5.44 2.06 13.16
C SER A 126 3.99 1.87 13.60
N VAL A 127 3.66 0.75 14.29
CA VAL A 127 2.28 0.33 14.58
C VAL A 127 1.49 1.40 15.32
N LYS A 128 2.09 2.00 16.35
CA LYS A 128 1.48 3.05 17.17
C LYS A 128 1.22 4.38 16.43
N HIS A 129 1.78 4.55 15.23
CA HIS A 129 1.58 5.75 14.42
C HIS A 129 0.52 5.54 13.32
N ARG A 130 -0.08 4.34 13.24
CA ARG A 130 -1.08 4.01 12.22
C ARG A 130 -2.43 4.62 12.58
N GLY A 131 -3.06 5.26 11.60
CA GLY A 131 -4.46 5.67 11.70
C GLY A 131 -5.38 4.52 11.27
N PRO A 132 -6.61 4.43 11.83
CA PRO A 132 -7.56 3.36 11.51
C PRO A 132 -7.88 3.30 10.01
N GLU A 133 -8.09 4.45 9.38
CA GLU A 133 -8.37 4.53 7.93
C GLU A 133 -7.26 3.88 7.09
N LYS A 134 -5.98 4.14 7.40
CA LYS A 134 -4.86 3.58 6.64
C LYS A 134 -4.68 2.08 6.88
N CYS A 135 -5.06 1.58 8.05
CA CYS A 135 -5.14 0.14 8.31
C CYS A 135 -6.29 -0.53 7.52
N ASP A 136 -7.41 0.17 7.34
CA ASP A 136 -8.54 -0.37 6.56
C ASP A 136 -8.28 -0.33 5.06
N VAL A 137 -7.59 0.70 4.55
CA VAL A 137 -7.02 0.71 3.20
C VAL A 137 -6.09 -0.48 3.00
N GLU A 138 -5.17 -0.74 3.93
CA GLU A 138 -4.24 -1.88 3.84
C GLU A 138 -4.98 -3.23 3.70
N LYS A 139 -6.06 -3.43 4.46
CA LYS A 139 -6.90 -4.63 4.37
C LYS A 139 -7.64 -4.72 3.03
N ALA A 140 -8.10 -3.59 2.48
CA ALA A 140 -8.70 -3.56 1.16
C ALA A 140 -7.67 -3.93 0.08
N VAL A 141 -6.45 -3.40 0.15
CA VAL A 141 -5.34 -3.73 -0.76
C VAL A 141 -5.01 -5.21 -0.71
N ALA A 142 -5.05 -5.83 0.47
CA ALA A 142 -4.84 -7.27 0.61
C ALA A 142 -5.94 -8.13 -0.06
N ARG A 143 -7.10 -7.54 -0.40
CA ARG A 143 -8.20 -8.21 -1.12
C ARG A 143 -8.31 -7.76 -2.58
N MET A 144 -7.51 -6.78 -3.00
CA MET A 144 -7.52 -6.21 -4.35
C MET A 144 -6.16 -6.45 -5.01
N PRO A 145 -5.95 -7.63 -5.63
CA PRO A 145 -4.64 -8.03 -6.16
C PRO A 145 -4.13 -7.11 -7.28
N THR A 146 -5.03 -6.38 -7.93
CA THR A 146 -4.72 -5.46 -9.03
C THR A 146 -4.29 -4.06 -8.60
N VAL A 147 -4.17 -3.77 -7.30
CA VAL A 147 -3.65 -2.47 -6.83
C VAL A 147 -2.15 -2.36 -7.14
N ILE A 148 -1.75 -1.27 -7.79
CA ILE A 148 -0.36 -1.04 -8.26
C ILE A 148 0.33 0.15 -7.59
N ASP A 149 -0.42 1.01 -6.88
CA ASP A 149 0.14 2.16 -6.19
C ASP A 149 -0.80 2.65 -5.08
N LEU A 150 -0.20 3.27 -4.08
CA LEU A 150 -0.89 3.92 -2.97
C LEU A 150 -0.48 5.38 -2.93
N GLU A 151 -1.38 6.26 -2.49
CA GLU A 151 -1.16 7.71 -2.37
C GLU A 151 -0.62 8.37 -3.66
N MET A 152 -1.32 8.18 -4.77
CA MET A 152 -1.02 8.86 -6.02
C MET A 152 -1.18 10.38 -5.85
N GLY A 153 -0.06 11.09 -5.75
CA GLY A 153 -0.04 12.54 -5.68
C GLY A 153 -0.22 13.17 -7.05
N LEU A 154 -1.15 14.13 -7.15
CA LEU A 154 -1.20 15.04 -8.28
C LEU A 154 0.00 16.00 -8.24
N PRO A 155 0.44 16.55 -9.39
CA PRO A 155 1.40 17.65 -9.41
C PRO A 155 0.90 18.82 -8.56
N ALA A 156 1.81 19.48 -7.85
CA ALA A 156 1.46 20.64 -7.04
C ALA A 156 0.87 21.76 -7.92
N SER A 157 -0.33 22.23 -7.59
CA SER A 157 -0.92 23.41 -8.24
C SER A 157 -0.57 24.68 -7.46
N LYS A 158 -0.52 25.83 -8.16
CA LYS A 158 -0.24 27.12 -7.50
C LYS A 158 -1.32 27.40 -6.45
N GLY A 159 -0.91 27.70 -5.22
CA GLY A 159 -1.82 28.04 -4.12
C GLY A 159 -2.23 26.87 -3.22
N GLN A 160 -1.88 25.63 -3.56
CA GLN A 160 -2.08 24.49 -2.66
C GLN A 160 -0.88 24.26 -1.73
N LYS A 161 -1.12 24.22 -0.41
CA LYS A 161 -0.08 23.92 0.59
C LYS A 161 0.45 22.49 0.47
N THR A 162 -0.42 21.55 0.09
CA THR A 162 -0.09 20.13 -0.08
C THR A 162 -0.77 19.61 -1.36
N PRO A 163 -0.06 18.85 -2.21
CA PRO A 163 -0.68 18.24 -3.38
C PRO A 163 -1.79 17.26 -2.97
N LEU A 164 -2.90 17.28 -3.71
CA LEU A 164 -3.97 16.29 -3.55
C LEU A 164 -3.47 14.89 -3.89
N ARG A 165 -4.03 13.86 -3.23
CA ARG A 165 -3.60 12.48 -3.39
C ARG A 165 -4.79 11.55 -3.45
N MET A 166 -4.87 10.74 -4.50
CA MET A 166 -5.78 9.60 -4.55
C MET A 166 -5.17 8.45 -3.74
N ASP A 167 -5.98 7.75 -2.95
CA ASP A 167 -5.48 6.77 -1.98
C ASP A 167 -4.95 5.50 -2.63
N MET A 168 -5.57 5.03 -3.72
CA MET A 168 -5.14 3.82 -4.43
C MET A 168 -5.28 3.96 -5.94
N VAL A 169 -4.43 3.25 -6.67
CA VAL A 169 -4.56 3.01 -8.12
C VAL A 169 -4.58 1.51 -8.35
N ALA A 170 -5.62 1.04 -9.06
CA ALA A 170 -5.82 -0.35 -9.40
C ALA A 170 -6.00 -0.54 -10.90
N LEU A 171 -5.84 -1.78 -11.36
CA LEU A 171 -6.15 -2.17 -12.73
C LEU A 171 -7.48 -2.92 -12.77
N GLU A 172 -8.28 -2.65 -13.80
CA GLU A 172 -9.47 -3.43 -14.13
C GLU A 172 -9.53 -3.70 -15.62
N ARG A 173 -9.99 -4.90 -16.00
CA ARG A 173 -10.23 -5.22 -17.40
C ARG A 173 -11.57 -4.65 -17.85
N THR A 174 -11.58 -3.95 -18.97
CA THR A 174 -12.78 -3.41 -19.61
C THR A 174 -12.72 -3.76 -21.09
N GLY A 175 -13.36 -4.88 -21.46
CA GLY A 175 -13.23 -5.45 -22.80
C GLY A 175 -11.78 -5.83 -23.11
N ASP A 176 -11.24 -5.27 -24.19
CA ASP A 176 -9.87 -5.47 -24.65
C ASP A 176 -8.86 -4.45 -24.08
N CYS A 177 -9.33 -3.55 -23.20
CA CYS A 177 -8.52 -2.51 -22.56
C CYS A 177 -8.32 -2.82 -21.07
N ILE A 178 -7.20 -2.37 -20.51
CA ILE A 178 -6.95 -2.32 -19.07
C ILE A 178 -7.16 -0.87 -18.62
N GLN A 179 -8.10 -0.64 -17.72
CA GLN A 179 -8.33 0.68 -17.13
C GLN A 179 -7.57 0.84 -15.82
N LEU A 180 -6.91 1.99 -15.68
CA LEU A 180 -6.44 2.49 -14.40
C LEU A 180 -7.64 3.07 -13.64
N ILE A 181 -7.98 2.44 -12.51
CA ILE A 181 -9.05 2.86 -11.62
C ILE A 181 -8.46 3.54 -10.39
N PHE A 182 -8.94 4.73 -10.09
CA PHE A 182 -8.50 5.51 -8.95
C PHE A 182 -9.51 5.42 -7.82
N TRP A 183 -9.03 5.26 -6.59
CA TRP A 183 -9.88 5.17 -5.41
C TRP A 183 -9.52 6.27 -4.41
N GLU A 184 -10.54 6.95 -3.90
CA GLU A 184 -10.48 7.75 -2.68
C GLU A 184 -11.11 6.93 -1.55
N ALA A 185 -10.41 6.79 -0.43
CA ALA A 185 -10.90 6.04 0.72
C ALA A 185 -11.31 6.98 1.85
N LYS A 186 -12.42 6.68 2.53
CA LYS A 186 -12.92 7.46 3.67
C LYS A 186 -13.52 6.53 4.71
N MET A 187 -13.39 6.89 5.98
CA MET A 187 -14.23 6.31 7.03
C MET A 187 -15.67 6.84 6.90
N ILE A 188 -16.68 6.04 7.24
CA ILE A 188 -18.08 6.48 7.27
C ILE A 188 -18.34 7.65 8.24
N SER A 189 -17.45 7.81 9.23
CA SER A 189 -17.44 8.92 10.17
C SER A 189 -16.86 10.21 9.59
N ASP A 190 -16.27 10.18 8.39
CA ASP A 190 -15.66 11.36 7.77
C ASP A 190 -16.74 12.39 7.42
N GLY A 191 -16.65 13.56 8.06
CA GLY A 191 -17.61 14.65 7.87
C GLY A 191 -17.65 15.18 6.43
N ARG A 192 -16.62 14.95 5.61
CA ARG A 192 -16.59 15.37 4.19
C ARG A 192 -17.57 14.59 3.31
N LEU A 193 -17.99 13.39 3.75
CA LEU A 193 -19.02 12.59 3.10
C LEU A 193 -20.44 13.14 3.35
N ARG A 194 -20.61 13.97 4.39
CA ARG A 194 -21.91 14.40 4.88
C ARG A 194 -22.17 15.84 4.47
N SER A 195 -23.30 16.07 3.81
CA SER A 195 -23.78 17.41 3.48
C SER A 195 -25.28 17.38 3.23
N ARG A 196 -25.99 18.50 3.42
CA ARG A 196 -27.38 18.64 2.95
C ARG A 196 -27.45 19.12 1.49
N THR A 197 -26.35 19.67 0.99
CA THR A 197 -26.18 20.13 -0.38
C THR A 197 -25.02 19.35 -1.01
N THR A 198 -23.85 19.97 -1.16
CA THR A 198 -22.67 19.39 -1.80
C THR A 198 -21.70 18.84 -0.75
N PRO A 199 -21.38 17.54 -0.76
CA PRO A 199 -20.32 16.96 0.06
C PRO A 199 -18.94 17.55 -0.26
N LYS A 200 -18.10 17.77 0.75
CA LYS A 200 -16.74 18.32 0.57
C LYS A 200 -15.82 17.39 -0.22
N VAL A 201 -16.10 16.08 -0.20
CA VAL A 201 -15.32 15.11 -1.00
C VAL A 201 -15.42 15.40 -2.51
N PHE A 202 -16.48 16.06 -2.98
CA PHE A 202 -16.62 16.43 -4.39
C PHE A 202 -15.55 17.42 -4.85
N GLU A 203 -15.06 18.31 -3.98
CA GLU A 203 -13.96 19.21 -4.33
C GLU A 203 -12.68 18.44 -4.70
N GLN A 204 -12.41 17.32 -4.02
CA GLN A 204 -11.29 16.44 -4.34
C GLN A 204 -11.52 15.72 -5.68
N VAL A 205 -12.72 15.16 -5.86
CA VAL A 205 -13.12 14.45 -7.08
C VAL A 205 -13.04 15.36 -8.30
N ASP A 206 -13.59 16.58 -8.22
CA ASP A 206 -13.56 17.54 -9.32
C ASP A 206 -12.12 17.95 -9.68
N ALA A 207 -11.22 18.00 -8.71
CA ALA A 207 -9.80 18.25 -8.97
C ALA A 207 -9.13 17.08 -9.68
N TYR A 208 -9.45 15.83 -9.30
CA TYR A 208 -8.96 14.63 -9.95
C TYR A 208 -9.48 14.53 -11.39
N GLU A 209 -10.78 14.72 -11.60
CA GLU A 209 -11.41 14.67 -12.93
C GLU A 209 -10.86 15.77 -13.83
N ARG A 210 -10.68 16.99 -13.32
CA ARG A 210 -10.05 18.07 -14.11
C ARG A 210 -8.64 17.71 -14.54
N PHE A 211 -7.87 17.05 -13.66
CA PHE A 211 -6.52 16.62 -13.99
C PHE A 211 -6.51 15.51 -15.04
N LEU A 212 -7.37 14.49 -14.88
CA LEU A 212 -7.46 13.33 -15.78
C LEU A 212 -8.20 13.62 -17.09
N GLY A 213 -9.03 14.67 -17.11
CA GLY A 213 -9.74 15.15 -18.30
C GLY A 213 -8.84 15.87 -19.29
N ASP A 214 -7.64 16.30 -18.88
CA ASP A 214 -6.60 16.77 -19.80
C ASP A 214 -5.89 15.57 -20.43
N ASP A 215 -5.98 15.44 -21.76
CA ASP A 215 -5.41 14.30 -22.51
C ASP A 215 -3.90 14.11 -22.29
N ARG A 216 -3.14 15.20 -22.09
CA ARG A 216 -1.69 15.11 -21.88
C ARG A 216 -1.40 14.56 -20.49
N ASN A 217 -2.15 14.97 -19.48
CA ASN A 217 -2.03 14.42 -18.13
C ASN A 217 -2.50 12.96 -18.10
N ARG A 218 -3.63 12.63 -18.74
CA ARG A 218 -4.13 11.26 -18.86
C ARG A 218 -3.07 10.33 -19.46
N GLN A 219 -2.49 10.73 -20.59
CA GLN A 219 -1.44 9.96 -21.26
C GLN A 219 -0.19 9.79 -20.38
N ARG A 220 0.24 10.85 -19.69
CA ARG A 220 1.37 10.77 -18.74
C ARG A 220 1.11 9.79 -17.61
N VAL A 221 -0.10 9.78 -17.06
CA VAL A 221 -0.51 8.83 -16.01
C VAL A 221 -0.47 7.40 -16.53
N ILE A 222 -1.01 7.15 -17.72
CA ILE A 222 -1.00 5.84 -18.38
C ILE A 222 0.43 5.34 -18.58
N GLU A 223 1.30 6.17 -19.17
CA GLU A 223 2.69 5.80 -19.41
C GLU A 223 3.45 5.55 -18.12
N ALA A 224 3.24 6.40 -17.12
CA ALA A 224 3.87 6.26 -15.82
C ALA A 224 3.45 4.95 -15.12
N TYR A 225 2.17 4.59 -15.15
CA TYR A 225 1.72 3.34 -14.54
C TYR A 225 2.09 2.09 -15.34
N ARG A 226 2.20 2.16 -16.68
CA ARG A 226 2.85 1.08 -17.46
C ARG A 226 4.28 0.83 -16.96
N ARG A 227 5.07 1.90 -16.74
CA ARG A 227 6.42 1.79 -16.18
C ARG A 227 6.42 1.22 -14.76
N THR A 228 5.47 1.63 -13.92
CA THR A 228 5.28 1.04 -12.58
C THR A 228 5.05 -0.47 -12.68
N CYS A 229 4.12 -0.93 -13.53
CA CYS A 229 3.86 -2.36 -13.71
C CYS A 229 5.11 -3.12 -14.15
N LYS A 230 5.92 -2.57 -15.07
CA LYS A 230 7.21 -3.15 -15.47
C LYS A 230 8.18 -3.28 -14.27
N LEU A 231 8.28 -2.24 -13.45
CA LEU A 231 9.16 -2.26 -12.27
C LEU A 231 8.67 -3.25 -11.21
N LEU A 232 7.36 -3.28 -10.93
CA LEU A 232 6.77 -4.25 -10.00
C LEU A 232 7.03 -5.68 -10.46
N ARG A 233 6.81 -5.99 -11.74
CA ARG A 233 7.15 -7.30 -12.31
C ARG A 233 8.62 -7.65 -12.10
N ASN A 234 9.52 -6.75 -12.48
CA ASN A 234 10.95 -7.01 -12.39
C ASN A 234 11.40 -7.22 -10.93
N PHE A 235 10.94 -6.39 -10.01
CA PHE A 235 11.23 -6.58 -8.59
C PHE A 235 10.61 -7.85 -8.01
N ASN A 236 9.43 -8.27 -8.50
CA ASN A 236 8.77 -9.46 -7.99
C ASN A 236 9.53 -10.73 -8.38
N VAL A 237 10.03 -10.80 -9.62
CA VAL A 237 10.94 -11.88 -10.06
C VAL A 237 12.15 -11.98 -9.12
N VAL A 238 12.78 -10.85 -8.83
CA VAL A 238 13.94 -10.81 -7.93
C VAL A 238 13.57 -11.18 -6.49
N ALA A 239 12.47 -10.65 -5.97
CA ALA A 239 12.02 -10.92 -4.62
C ALA A 239 11.70 -12.42 -4.40
N GLN A 240 11.10 -13.09 -5.40
CA GLN A 240 10.84 -14.53 -5.40
C GLN A 240 12.12 -15.38 -5.39
N GLN A 241 13.24 -14.87 -5.90
CA GLN A 241 14.54 -15.55 -5.82
C GLN A 241 15.18 -15.42 -4.43
N ILE A 242 14.87 -14.34 -3.71
CA ILE A 242 15.44 -14.04 -2.38
C ILE A 242 14.63 -14.72 -1.27
N ALA A 243 13.30 -14.76 -1.39
CA ALA A 243 12.40 -15.27 -0.37
C ALA A 243 11.07 -15.77 -0.99
N GLN A 244 10.21 -16.40 -0.18
CA GLN A 244 8.87 -16.83 -0.58
C GLN A 244 7.89 -15.64 -0.68
N VAL A 245 8.21 -14.67 -1.53
CA VAL A 245 7.34 -13.53 -1.83
C VAL A 245 6.24 -13.97 -2.79
N PRO A 246 4.97 -13.65 -2.54
CA PRO A 246 3.89 -14.03 -3.45
C PRO A 246 4.06 -13.44 -4.86
N PRO A 247 3.50 -14.09 -5.90
CA PRO A 247 3.46 -13.51 -7.24
C PRO A 247 2.58 -12.25 -7.28
N ILE A 248 2.83 -11.36 -8.23
CA ILE A 248 1.92 -10.26 -8.56
C ILE A 248 0.81 -10.74 -9.50
N ASP A 249 -0.32 -10.03 -9.51
CA ASP A 249 -1.48 -10.35 -10.34
C ASP A 249 -1.19 -10.34 -11.86
N GLU A 250 -1.82 -11.24 -12.61
CA GLU A 250 -1.64 -11.38 -14.06
C GLU A 250 -1.98 -10.11 -14.83
N LEU A 251 -2.96 -9.32 -14.36
CA LEU A 251 -3.32 -8.06 -15.00
C LEU A 251 -2.20 -7.02 -14.90
N ILE A 252 -1.39 -7.07 -13.84
CA ILE A 252 -0.19 -6.23 -13.69
C ILE A 252 0.88 -6.67 -14.69
N LEU A 253 1.05 -7.99 -14.88
CA LEU A 253 1.97 -8.54 -15.90
C LEU A 253 1.55 -8.12 -17.31
N GLU A 254 0.26 -8.18 -17.61
CA GLU A 254 -0.28 -7.76 -18.90
C GLU A 254 -0.10 -6.26 -19.11
N ALA A 255 -0.44 -5.43 -18.12
CA ALA A 255 -0.28 -3.98 -18.18
C ALA A 255 1.18 -3.53 -18.31
N ALA A 256 2.14 -4.38 -17.95
CA ALA A 256 3.57 -4.13 -18.13
C ALA A 256 4.04 -4.31 -19.59
N ARG A 257 3.24 -4.91 -20.48
CA ARG A 257 3.62 -5.10 -21.88
C ARG A 257 3.51 -3.78 -22.67
N ASP A 258 4.34 -3.64 -23.69
CA ASP A 258 4.36 -2.43 -24.53
C ASP A 258 3.15 -2.33 -25.47
N ASP A 259 2.60 -3.48 -25.87
CA ASP A 259 1.41 -3.59 -26.72
C ASP A 259 0.09 -3.57 -25.93
N ALA A 260 0.15 -3.54 -24.59
CA ALA A 260 -1.06 -3.50 -23.78
C ALA A 260 -1.80 -2.17 -23.95
N ARG A 261 -3.10 -2.28 -24.24
CA ARG A 261 -4.03 -1.15 -24.33
C ARG A 261 -4.42 -0.72 -22.93
N LEU A 262 -3.92 0.44 -22.52
CA LEU A 262 -4.22 1.05 -21.23
C LEU A 262 -4.99 2.34 -21.44
N ASP A 263 -5.96 2.59 -20.58
CA ASP A 263 -6.62 3.88 -20.43
C ASP A 263 -6.75 4.22 -18.94
N ALA A 264 -7.12 5.46 -18.61
CA ALA A 264 -7.37 5.89 -17.25
C ALA A 264 -8.83 6.29 -17.09
N ALA A 265 -9.51 5.70 -16.10
CA ALA A 265 -10.88 6.06 -15.79
C ALA A 265 -10.94 7.56 -15.42
N PRO A 266 -11.86 8.33 -16.02
CA PRO A 266 -11.90 9.78 -15.82
C PRO A 266 -12.38 10.14 -14.41
N THR A 267 -13.26 9.33 -13.84
CA THR A 267 -13.88 9.54 -12.54
C THR A 267 -13.33 8.55 -11.51
N PRO A 268 -12.79 9.02 -10.37
CA PRO A 268 -12.39 8.16 -9.28
C PRO A 268 -13.61 7.50 -8.61
N ARG A 269 -13.37 6.40 -7.92
CA ARG A 269 -14.38 5.68 -7.11
C ARG A 269 -14.18 5.98 -5.63
N LEU A 270 -15.27 5.98 -4.88
CA LEU A 270 -15.26 6.20 -3.45
C LEU A 270 -15.38 4.88 -2.71
N LEU A 271 -14.40 4.56 -1.86
CA LEU A 271 -14.44 3.43 -0.94
C LEU A 271 -14.73 3.94 0.48
N ILE A 272 -15.84 3.50 1.07
CA ILE A 272 -16.28 3.92 2.40
C ILE A 272 -16.16 2.75 3.37
N PHE A 273 -15.34 2.89 4.40
CA PHE A 273 -15.23 1.90 5.48
C PHE A 273 -16.26 2.18 6.57
N ASP A 274 -17.23 1.28 6.73
CA ASP A 274 -18.16 1.30 7.83
C ASP A 274 -17.54 0.59 9.05
N ASN A 275 -17.39 1.32 10.14
CA ASN A 275 -16.84 0.81 11.39
C ASN A 275 -17.92 0.39 12.40
N GLY A 276 -19.20 0.37 11.98
CA GLY A 276 -20.34 -0.02 12.82
C GLY A 276 -20.72 1.05 13.84
N THR A 277 -20.20 2.28 13.72
CA THR A 277 -20.58 3.37 14.63
C THR A 277 -22.07 3.68 14.46
N LYS A 278 -22.79 3.74 15.58
CA LYS A 278 -24.21 4.11 15.61
C LYS A 278 -24.43 5.45 14.90
N ARG A 279 -25.40 5.48 14.00
CA ARG A 279 -25.76 6.66 13.19
C ARG A 279 -27.25 6.68 12.92
N ASP A 280 -27.75 7.84 12.51
CA ASP A 280 -29.07 7.94 11.89
C ASP A 280 -28.99 7.34 10.48
N GLU A 281 -29.56 6.15 10.32
CA GLU A 281 -29.50 5.40 9.06
C GLU A 281 -30.30 6.09 7.96
N LYS A 282 -31.42 6.75 8.28
CA LYS A 282 -32.21 7.49 7.29
C LYS A 282 -31.44 8.69 6.75
N ALA A 283 -30.79 9.45 7.63
CA ALA A 283 -29.93 10.55 7.22
C ALA A 283 -28.74 10.06 6.39
N TRP A 284 -28.12 8.94 6.80
CA TRP A 284 -27.00 8.34 6.08
C TRP A 284 -27.38 7.89 4.68
N GLN A 285 -28.52 7.23 4.49
CA GLN A 285 -29.00 6.83 3.16
C GLN A 285 -29.19 8.05 2.24
N GLY A 286 -29.67 9.18 2.78
CA GLY A 286 -29.73 10.44 2.03
C GLY A 286 -28.36 10.99 1.63
N HIS A 287 -27.32 10.79 2.44
CA HIS A 287 -25.94 11.14 2.08
C HIS A 287 -25.38 10.20 1.02
N LEU A 288 -25.57 8.89 1.20
CA LEU A 288 -25.08 7.86 0.29
C LEU A 288 -25.69 8.01 -1.11
N LEU A 289 -27.01 8.24 -1.20
CA LEU A 289 -27.68 8.48 -2.48
C LEU A 289 -27.01 9.62 -3.26
N ARG A 290 -26.75 10.76 -2.61
CA ARG A 290 -26.10 11.91 -3.24
C ARG A 290 -24.66 11.61 -3.67
N LEU A 291 -23.93 10.80 -2.91
CA LEU A 291 -22.57 10.37 -3.31
C LEU A 291 -22.64 9.47 -4.56
N SER A 292 -23.56 8.50 -4.57
CA SER A 292 -23.75 7.52 -5.65
C SER A 292 -24.28 8.14 -6.94
N GLU A 293 -25.02 9.25 -6.87
CA GLU A 293 -25.44 10.03 -8.04
C GLU A 293 -24.26 10.67 -8.79
N ARG A 294 -23.13 10.92 -8.09
CA ARG A 294 -21.97 11.65 -8.64
C ARG A 294 -20.82 10.75 -9.09
N MET A 295 -20.60 9.63 -8.40
CA MET A 295 -19.49 8.71 -8.66
C MET A 295 -19.81 7.30 -8.15
N PRO A 296 -19.11 6.26 -8.64
CA PRO A 296 -19.26 4.93 -8.08
C PRO A 296 -18.84 4.90 -6.60
N VAL A 297 -19.70 4.33 -5.74
CA VAL A 297 -19.46 4.19 -4.30
C VAL A 297 -19.48 2.72 -3.92
N THR A 298 -18.52 2.30 -3.13
CA THR A 298 -18.49 0.98 -2.48
C THR A 298 -18.42 1.17 -0.97
N VAL A 299 -19.38 0.61 -0.24
CA VAL A 299 -19.36 0.60 1.23
C VAL A 299 -18.87 -0.76 1.69
N VAL A 300 -17.78 -0.78 2.43
CA VAL A 300 -17.27 -1.97 3.11
C VAL A 300 -17.98 -2.06 4.46
N PRO A 301 -18.79 -3.10 4.72
CA PRO A 301 -19.52 -3.22 5.98
C PRO A 301 -18.55 -3.44 7.15
N PRO A 302 -19.00 -3.19 8.40
CA PRO A 302 -18.21 -3.53 9.56
C PRO A 302 -17.91 -5.02 9.57
N ARG A 303 -16.66 -5.37 9.90
CA ARG A 303 -16.25 -6.75 10.08
C ARG A 303 -17.14 -7.42 11.13
N SER A 304 -17.48 -8.68 10.89
CA SER A 304 -18.23 -9.44 11.89
C SER A 304 -17.38 -9.64 13.15
N GLN A 305 -18.01 -9.77 14.33
CA GLN A 305 -17.28 -10.07 15.56
C GLN A 305 -16.50 -11.39 15.47
N VAL A 306 -16.93 -12.33 14.62
CA VAL A 306 -16.27 -13.60 14.34
C VAL A 306 -14.96 -13.40 13.58
N GLU A 307 -14.94 -12.55 12.55
CA GLU A 307 -13.72 -12.20 11.82
C GLU A 307 -12.70 -11.49 12.72
N LEU A 308 -13.16 -10.59 13.60
CA LEU A 308 -12.30 -9.89 14.56
C LEU A 308 -11.74 -10.81 15.66
N ALA A 309 -12.45 -11.89 16.01
CA ALA A 309 -11.99 -12.87 17.00
C ALA A 309 -10.92 -13.82 16.43
N LEU A 310 -11.08 -14.24 15.18
CA LEU A 310 -10.13 -15.12 14.48
C LEU A 310 -8.75 -14.46 14.31
N GLU A 311 -8.70 -13.16 13.97
CA GLU A 311 -7.44 -12.41 13.84
C GLU A 311 -6.72 -12.21 15.18
N ARG A 312 -7.46 -12.02 16.28
CA ARG A 312 -6.87 -11.93 17.63
C ARG A 312 -6.28 -13.26 18.09
N GLY A 313 -6.83 -14.38 17.63
CA GLY A 313 -6.30 -15.73 17.88
C GLY A 313 -4.98 -16.02 17.18
N HIS A 314 -4.62 -15.28 16.12
CA HIS A 314 -3.33 -15.42 15.42
C HIS A 314 -2.26 -14.43 15.91
N ALA A 315 -2.62 -13.36 16.63
CA ALA A 315 -1.68 -12.41 17.22
C ALA A 315 -1.04 -12.90 18.55
N HIS A 316 -1.56 -14.00 19.11
CA HIS A 316 -0.95 -14.69 20.24
C HIS A 316 -0.53 -16.08 19.79
N GLY A 317 0.77 -16.26 19.51
CA GLY A 317 1.35 -17.58 19.35
C GLY A 317 0.97 -18.47 20.54
N PRO A 318 0.72 -19.77 20.32
CA PRO A 318 0.26 -20.64 21.38
C PRO A 318 1.27 -20.62 22.53
N PRO A 319 0.83 -20.50 23.80
CA PRO A 319 1.74 -20.66 24.92
C PRO A 319 2.31 -22.07 24.86
N SER A 320 3.64 -22.15 24.88
CA SER A 320 4.37 -23.41 24.96
C SER A 320 3.89 -24.19 26.19
N ARG A 321 3.09 -25.23 25.98
CA ARG A 321 2.87 -26.25 27.00
C ARG A 321 3.68 -27.49 26.62
N LYS A 322 4.81 -27.64 27.33
CA LYS A 322 5.44 -28.92 27.57
C LYS A 322 4.40 -29.86 28.20
N GLY A 323 4.42 -31.12 27.80
CA GLY A 323 3.97 -32.22 28.63
C GLY A 323 2.59 -32.79 28.30
N ASP A 324 2.65 -33.92 27.60
CA ASP A 324 2.05 -35.19 28.05
C ASP A 324 0.53 -35.37 27.93
N TRP A 325 0.11 -36.13 26.91
CA TRP A 325 -1.14 -36.92 26.95
C TRP A 325 -0.97 -38.23 26.18
N ARG A 326 -0.72 -39.31 26.94
CA ARG A 326 -1.10 -40.69 26.60
C ARG A 326 -2.54 -40.94 27.05
N ARG A 327 -3.28 -41.72 26.23
CA ARG A 327 -4.57 -42.42 26.51
C ARG A 327 -5.77 -41.47 26.70
N ASN A 328 -7.01 -41.77 26.29
CA ASN A 328 -7.72 -43.04 26.08
C ASN A 328 -8.93 -42.75 25.15
N SER A 329 -9.16 -43.52 24.09
CA SER A 329 -10.24 -44.53 23.94
C SER A 329 -11.70 -44.02 23.81
N SER A 330 -12.23 -44.17 22.59
CA SER A 330 -13.44 -44.95 22.23
C SER A 330 -14.84 -44.58 22.74
N SER A 331 -15.80 -44.73 21.79
CA SER A 331 -17.26 -44.95 21.90
C SER A 331 -18.14 -43.67 21.95
N TRP A 332 -19.25 -43.52 21.22
CA TRP A 332 -20.24 -44.49 20.74
C TRP A 332 -20.88 -44.12 19.38
N LEU A 333 -21.26 -45.19 18.65
CA LEU A 333 -22.19 -45.26 17.52
C LEU A 333 -23.66 -45.19 17.99
N VAL A 334 -24.55 -45.15 16.99
CA VAL A 334 -26.01 -45.40 16.95
C VAL A 334 -26.82 -44.10 16.78
N GLY A 335 -27.67 -43.89 15.77
CA GLY A 335 -28.15 -44.74 14.68
C GLY A 335 -29.63 -44.44 14.37
N SER A 336 -29.92 -44.21 13.08
CA SER A 336 -31.18 -44.56 12.35
C SER A 336 -32.50 -43.87 12.78
N SER A 337 -33.55 -43.66 11.98
CA SER A 337 -34.03 -44.21 10.69
C SER A 337 -35.14 -43.27 10.18
N GLY A 338 -35.39 -43.12 8.87
CA GLY A 338 -36.33 -43.91 8.05
C GLY A 338 -37.15 -42.93 7.17
N VAL A 339 -37.66 -43.21 5.97
CA VAL A 339 -37.92 -44.45 5.19
C VAL A 339 -37.59 -44.18 3.74
#